data_AF-A0A2D7XIP4-F1
#
_entry.id   AF-A0A2D7XIP4-F1
#
_cell.length_a   1.000
_cell.length_b   1.000
_cell.length_c   1.000
_cell.angle_alpha   90.00
_cell.angle_beta   90.00
_cell.angle_gamma   90.00
#
_symmetry.space_group_name_H-M   'P 1'
#
loop_
_entity.id
_entity.type
_entity.pdbx_description
1 polymer ?
#
loop_
_entity_poly.entity_id
_entity_poly.type
_entity_poly.pdbx_seq_one_letter_code
_entity_poly.pdbx_strand_id
1 'polypeptide(L)' 'MNELKQIIIEEIRANGPMPLEDYMARALGDNTHGYYTKKDPFGKKGDFITAP' A
#
# COMPACT_ATOMS: atom_id res chain seq x y z
N MET A 1 7.76 -6.97 -11.30
CA MET A 1 8.06 -6.60 -9.89
C MET A 1 7.35 -5.27 -9.65
N ASN A 2 6.54 -5.11 -8.59
CA ASN A 2 5.85 -3.83 -8.30
C ASN A 2 6.89 -2.77 -7.86
N GLU A 3 6.83 -1.54 -8.38
CA GLU A 3 7.73 -0.43 -8.03
C GLU A 3 7.75 -0.17 -6.52
N LEU A 4 6.60 -0.22 -5.86
CA LEU A 4 6.51 -0.06 -4.41
C LEU A 4 7.33 -1.11 -3.63
N LYS A 5 7.37 -2.35 -4.14
CA LYS A 5 8.13 -3.42 -3.52
C LYS A 5 9.63 -3.12 -3.56
N GLN A 6 10.15 -2.54 -4.64
CA GLN A 6 11.56 -2.16 -4.73
C GLN A 6 11.90 -1.08 -3.70
N ILE A 7 11.08 -0.03 -3.62
CA ILE A 7 11.25 1.07 -2.66
C ILE A 7 11.33 0.55 -1.22
N ILE A 8 10.39 -0.31 -0.82
CA ILE A 8 10.35 -0.86 0.54
C ILE A 8 11.58 -1.74 0.82
N ILE A 9 12.04 -2.53 -0.15
CA ILE A 9 13.26 -3.35 0.00
C ILE A 9 14.49 -2.46 0.18
N GLU A 10 14.60 -1.38 -0.59
CA GLU A 10 15.72 -0.45 -0.50
C GLU A 10 15.76 0.27 0.85
N GLU A 11 14.61 0.71 1.36
CA GLU A 11 14.52 1.35 2.68
C GLU A 11 14.87 0.40 3.82
N ILE A 12 14.40 -0.84 3.76
CA ILE A 12 14.74 -1.85 4.78
C ILE A 12 16.24 -2.16 4.77
N ARG A 13 16.86 -2.20 3.58
CA ARG A 13 18.31 -2.41 3.46
C ARG A 13 19.11 -1.23 4.02
N ALA A 14 18.63 0.00 3.83
CA ALA A 14 19.33 1.21 4.26
C ALA A 14 19.16 1.49 5.76
N ASN A 15 17.95 1.31 6.29
CA ASN A 15 17.56 1.79 7.61
C ASN A 15 17.30 0.66 8.63
N GLY A 16 17.37 -0.60 8.19
CA GLY A 16 17.00 -1.76 8.99
C GLY A 16 15.50 -2.07 8.91
N PRO A 17 14.98 -2.95 9.79
CA PRO A 17 13.58 -3.37 9.73
C PRO A 17 12.59 -2.20 9.76
N MET A 18 11.66 -2.20 8.81
CA MET A 18 10.59 -1.20 8.73
C MET A 18 9.47 -1.56 9.72
N PRO A 19 8.98 -0.60 10.53
CA PRO A 19 7.77 -0.77 11.33
C PRO A 19 6.57 -1.15 10.45
N LEU A 20 5.68 -1.98 11.00
CA LEU A 20 4.49 -2.42 10.26
C LEU A 20 3.58 -1.24 9.85
N GLU A 21 3.47 -0.24 10.71
CA GLU A 21 2.69 0.98 10.44
C GLU A 21 3.19 1.74 9.20
N ASP A 22 4.51 1.87 9.03
CA ASP A 22 5.11 2.54 7.87
C ASP A 22 4.87 1.73 6.58
N TYR A 23 5.00 0.40 6.68
CA TYR A 23 4.66 -0.49 5.57
C TYR A 23 3.19 -0.33 5.14
N MET A 24 2.28 -0.31 6.11
CA MET A 24 0.84 -0.16 5.86
C MET A 24 0.51 1.20 5.29
N ALA A 25 1.11 2.28 5.80
CA ALA A 25 0.93 3.63 5.27
C ALA A 25 1.31 3.71 3.78
N ARG A 26 2.44 3.09 3.40
CA ARG A 26 2.89 3.05 2.00
C ARG A 26 2.02 2.17 1.12
N ALA A 27 1.68 0.97 1.58
CA ALA A 27 0.87 0.02 0.81
C ALA A 27 -0.55 0.51 0.59
N LEU A 28 -1.13 1.22 1.56
CA LEU A 28 -2.53 1.63 1.51
C LEU A 28 -2.71 3.06 1.01
N GLY A 29 -1.89 3.99 1.47
CA GLY A 29 -2.13 5.43 1.34
C GLY A 29 -1.11 6.23 0.52
N ASP A 30 -0.04 5.62 -0.01
CA ASP A 30 0.91 6.33 -0.87
C ASP A 30 0.21 6.93 -2.10
N ASN A 31 0.55 8.18 -2.46
CA ASN A 31 -0.10 8.86 -3.58
C ASN A 31 0.18 8.19 -4.93
N THR A 32 1.32 7.52 -5.07
CA THR A 32 1.78 6.98 -6.35
C THR A 32 1.55 5.48 -6.45
N HIS A 33 1.53 4.76 -5.33
CA HIS A 33 1.44 3.30 -5.31
C HIS A 33 0.41 2.72 -4.35
N GLY A 34 -0.20 3.56 -3.52
CA GLY A 34 -1.15 3.15 -2.51
C GLY A 34 -2.39 2.51 -3.11
N TYR A 35 -2.84 1.45 -2.44
CA TYR A 35 -4.01 0.68 -2.86
C TYR A 35 -5.27 1.54 -2.97
N TYR A 36 -5.56 2.38 -1.97
CA TYR A 36 -6.73 3.26 -1.99
C TYR A 36 -6.62 4.43 -2.98
N THR A 37 -5.40 4.76 -3.41
CA THR A 37 -5.17 5.84 -4.39
C THR A 37 -5.33 5.34 -5.83
N LYS A 38 -4.89 4.10 -6.11
CA LYS A 38 -4.93 3.53 -7.47
C LYS A 38 -6.25 2.88 -7.85
N LYS A 39 -7.07 2.50 -6.87
CA LYS A 39 -8.27 1.70 -7.08
C LYS A 39 -9.38 2.21 -6.19
N ASP A 40 -10.59 2.27 -6.74
CA ASP A 40 -11.81 2.34 -5.93
C ASP A 40 -12.13 0.91 -5.44
N PRO A 41 -11.92 0.60 -4.15
CA PRO A 41 -11.98 -0.77 -3.67
C PRO A 41 -13.38 -1.14 -3.18
N PHE A 42 -14.34 -0.22 -3.18
CA PHE A 42 -15.65 -0.42 -2.57
C PHE A 42 -16.75 -0.73 -3.60
N GLY A 43 -17.77 -1.45 -3.14
CA GLY A 43 -18.97 -1.78 -3.92
C GLY A 43 -18.89 -3.14 -4.62
N LYS A 44 -19.96 -3.53 -5.32
CA LYS A 44 -20.10 -4.88 -5.91
C LYS A 44 -19.00 -5.27 -6.91
N LYS A 45 -18.30 -4.28 -7.47
CA LYS A 45 -17.18 -4.48 -8.41
C LYS A 45 -15.82 -4.21 -7.77
N GLY A 46 -15.80 -3.71 -6.54
CA GLY A 46 -14.60 -3.50 -5.75
C GLY A 46 -14.17 -4.80 -5.05
N ASP A 47 -13.10 -4.71 -4.27
CA ASP A 47 -12.63 -5.85 -3.47
C ASP A 47 -13.44 -6.01 -2.17
N PHE A 48 -14.14 -4.96 -1.75
CA PHE A 48 -14.94 -4.94 -0.52
C PHE A 48 -16.34 -4.39 -0.74
N ILE A 49 -17.33 -5.03 -0.12
CA ILE A 49 -18.70 -4.49 0.02
C ILE A 49 -18.89 -4.10 1.47
N THR A 50 -19.31 -2.85 1.71
CA THR A 50 -19.62 -2.32 3.05
C THR A 50 -21.12 -2.15 3.23
N ALA A 51 -21.57 -2.08 4.48
CA ALA A 51 -22.90 -1.53 4.77
C ALA A 51 -22.96 -0.06 4.32
N PRO A 52 -24.15 0.47 3.96
CA PRO A 52 -24.34 1.90 3.69
C PRO A 52 -24.04 2.77 4.91
#